data_AF-Q23H66-F1
#
_entry.id   AF-Q23H66-F1
#
_cell.length_a   1.000
_cell.length_b   1.000
_cell.length_c   1.000
_cell.angle_alpha   90.00
_cell.angle_beta   90.00
_cell.angle_gamma   90.00
#
_symmetry.space_group_name_H-M   'P 1'
#
loop_
_entity.id
_entity.type
_entity.pdbx_description
1 polymer ?
#
loop_
_entity_poly.entity_id
_entity_poly.type
_entity_poly.pdbx_seq_one_letter_code
_entity_poly.pdbx_strand_id
1 'polypeptide(L)'
;MTNTIKKGVLKINQTQLIENKSDYSSGGSIYLQNNNLVMQNSILASNQAQIGGGIYYGQVMPDFLIDLQKGNKNNNTFKDNLANIYGQNFGSTLRSVFVNLENIKIPKNSLKLYENKVIFIKKIKSGDSINFEQIQLLDEENNPIRSIDVNSTNFQLLSSDVQSLVQQISVSVQWNQENKQIQCDGQLQTKQFINGGFNLNVQIFYKPISELVLKIVSNSFSSLIDSNGNIVVNQGQIELILNIELEQCSIGQIFKQYGSSIACETCPDGKYSLSLNDQECRQCPDSAVQCIGSNIQLKNGYWREDENTDNIIYCSFNPQSCQPQISTSKFYCIEGHKGPICYQCDTYGEIWGIFKKIYFLKSKLI
;
A
#
# COMPACT_ATOMS: atom_id res chain seq x y z
N MET A 1 45.94 14.79 -26.32
CA MET A 1 44.82 15.19 -27.20
C MET A 1 43.52 14.95 -26.45
N THR A 2 42.89 16.00 -25.92
CA THR A 2 41.53 15.91 -25.39
C THR A 2 40.58 15.87 -26.57
N ASN A 3 39.98 14.71 -26.86
CA ASN A 3 38.93 14.60 -27.85
C ASN A 3 37.75 15.47 -27.39
N THR A 4 37.57 16.63 -28.01
CA THR A 4 36.35 17.43 -27.86
C THR A 4 35.24 16.72 -28.61
N ILE A 5 34.42 15.96 -27.89
CA ILE A 5 33.17 15.39 -28.39
C ILE A 5 32.23 16.58 -28.64
N LYS A 6 32.02 16.95 -29.91
CA LYS A 6 30.98 17.91 -30.29
C LYS A 6 29.66 17.16 -30.40
N LYS A 7 28.70 17.47 -29.52
CA LYS A 7 27.33 16.97 -29.63
C LYS A 7 26.68 17.54 -30.88
N GLY A 8 25.94 16.72 -31.63
CA GLY A 8 25.13 17.21 -32.74
C GLY A 8 23.95 18.03 -32.23
N VAL A 9 23.55 19.02 -33.03
CA VAL A 9 22.41 19.90 -32.74
C VAL A 9 21.46 19.85 -33.93
N LEU A 10 20.26 19.33 -33.71
CA LEU A 10 19.16 19.45 -34.66
C LEU A 10 18.44 20.78 -34.42
N LYS A 11 18.30 21.59 -35.47
CA LYS A 11 17.57 22.86 -35.42
C LYS A 11 16.33 22.76 -36.29
N ILE A 12 15.16 22.98 -35.69
CA ILE A 12 13.86 22.97 -36.37
C ILE A 12 13.20 24.33 -36.17
N ASN A 13 12.81 24.97 -37.28
CA ASN A 13 12.15 26.27 -37.26
C ASN A 13 11.03 26.27 -38.30
N GLN A 14 9.85 26.79 -37.93
CA GLN A 14 8.71 26.94 -38.87
C GLN A 14 8.36 25.64 -39.61
N THR A 15 8.41 24.51 -38.91
CA THR A 15 8.18 23.18 -39.50
C THR A 15 6.89 22.56 -38.96
N GLN A 16 6.22 21.76 -39.79
CA GLN A 16 5.06 20.95 -39.40
C GLN A 16 5.41 19.47 -39.57
N LEU A 17 5.28 18.69 -38.51
CA LEU A 17 5.45 17.24 -38.50
C LEU A 17 4.13 16.64 -38.02
N ILE A 18 3.33 16.18 -38.97
CA ILE A 18 1.94 15.78 -38.74
C ILE A 18 1.74 14.34 -39.22
N GLU A 19 1.00 13.53 -38.46
CA GLU A 19 0.60 12.16 -38.84
C GLU A 19 1.77 11.18 -39.11
N ASN A 20 2.96 11.44 -38.55
CA ASN A 20 4.08 10.50 -38.63
C ASN A 20 3.87 9.32 -37.68
N LYS A 21 4.29 8.12 -38.09
CA LYS A 21 4.07 6.89 -37.35
C LYS A 21 5.34 6.05 -37.20
N SER A 22 5.60 5.64 -35.98
CA SER A 22 6.64 4.71 -35.57
C SER A 22 5.97 3.56 -34.81
N ASP A 23 5.23 2.72 -35.53
CA ASP A 23 4.30 1.73 -34.93
C ASP A 23 4.99 0.73 -34.00
N TYR A 24 6.27 0.48 -34.18
CA TYR A 24 7.03 -0.50 -33.40
C TYR A 24 8.22 0.09 -32.64
N SER A 25 8.42 1.41 -32.68
CA SER A 25 9.60 2.06 -32.08
C SER A 25 9.24 3.36 -31.38
N SER A 26 10.25 4.10 -30.93
CA SER A 26 10.09 5.37 -30.22
C SER A 26 10.18 6.56 -31.16
N GLY A 27 9.62 7.71 -30.76
CA GLY A 27 9.73 8.98 -31.48
C GLY A 27 8.89 9.02 -32.75
N GLY A 28 7.61 9.39 -32.65
CA GLY A 28 6.70 9.30 -33.79
C GLY A 28 7.06 10.23 -34.94
N SER A 29 7.51 11.46 -34.63
CA SER A 29 8.12 12.36 -35.61
C SER A 29 9.64 12.39 -35.53
N ILE A 30 10.18 12.39 -34.32
CA ILE A 30 11.60 12.63 -34.07
C ILE A 30 12.11 11.64 -33.03
N TYR A 31 13.21 10.97 -33.37
CA TYR A 31 14.00 10.16 -32.46
C TYR A 31 15.40 10.76 -32.32
N LEU A 32 15.81 11.08 -31.09
CA LEU A 32 17.12 11.66 -30.78
C LEU A 32 17.87 10.79 -29.79
N GLN A 33 19.14 10.51 -30.10
CA GLN A 33 20.04 9.85 -29.17
C GLN A 33 21.32 10.67 -29.07
N ASN A 34 21.68 11.13 -27.87
CA ASN A 34 22.91 11.90 -27.62
C ASN A 34 23.06 13.19 -28.46
N ASN A 35 21.94 13.81 -28.83
CA ASN A 35 21.91 15.04 -29.62
C ASN A 35 20.99 16.06 -28.95
N ASN A 36 21.35 17.33 -29.05
CA ASN A 36 20.45 18.41 -28.64
C ASN A 36 19.43 18.71 -29.75
N LEU A 37 18.24 19.16 -29.37
CA LEU A 37 17.24 19.69 -30.27
C LEU A 37 16.85 21.10 -29.82
N VAL A 38 16.97 22.03 -30.77
CA VAL A 38 16.44 23.39 -30.66
C VAL A 38 15.27 23.51 -31.61
N MET A 39 14.09 23.83 -31.09
CA MET A 39 12.85 23.89 -31.87
C MET A 39 12.09 25.18 -31.56
N GLN A 40 11.61 25.85 -32.59
CA GLN A 40 10.78 27.05 -32.45
C GLN A 40 9.76 27.18 -33.59
N ASN A 41 8.65 27.87 -33.34
CA ASN A 41 7.59 28.17 -34.31
C ASN A 41 7.08 26.93 -35.08
N SER A 42 7.08 25.75 -34.45
CA SER A 42 6.83 24.48 -35.14
C SER A 42 5.62 23.74 -34.56
N ILE A 43 5.03 22.85 -35.36
CA ILE A 43 3.84 22.07 -34.98
C ILE A 43 4.16 20.59 -35.08
N LEU A 44 3.96 19.85 -33.99
CA LEU A 44 3.99 18.40 -33.94
C LEU A 44 2.61 17.90 -33.53
N ALA A 45 1.87 17.36 -34.49
CA ALA A 45 0.50 16.93 -34.23
C ALA A 45 0.13 15.56 -34.78
N SER A 46 -0.70 14.82 -34.05
CA SER A 46 -1.27 13.55 -34.49
C SER A 46 -0.22 12.48 -34.85
N ASN A 47 0.98 12.57 -34.26
CA ASN A 47 2.04 11.59 -34.46
C ASN A 47 1.88 10.41 -33.50
N GLN A 48 2.39 9.24 -33.90
CA GLN A 48 2.22 8.00 -33.15
C GLN A 48 3.54 7.26 -32.97
N ALA A 49 3.79 6.78 -31.76
CA ALA A 49 4.90 5.86 -31.47
C ALA A 49 4.56 4.92 -30.31
N GLN A 50 5.48 4.02 -30.00
CA GLN A 50 5.42 3.23 -28.78
C GLN A 50 5.77 4.10 -27.57
N ILE A 51 6.89 4.84 -27.65
CA ILE A 51 7.34 5.77 -26.61
C ILE A 51 7.66 7.12 -27.26
N GLY A 52 7.20 8.23 -26.68
CA GLY A 52 7.43 9.56 -27.25
C GLY A 52 6.65 9.78 -28.54
N GLY A 53 5.33 9.93 -28.45
CA GLY A 53 4.42 10.00 -29.60
C GLY A 53 4.79 11.09 -30.60
N GLY A 54 5.27 12.24 -30.13
CA GLY A 54 5.90 13.25 -30.99
C GLY A 54 7.41 13.06 -31.07
N ILE A 55 8.09 13.21 -29.94
CA ILE A 55 9.54 13.23 -29.83
C ILE A 55 9.99 12.19 -28.79
N TYR A 56 10.96 11.37 -29.14
CA TYR A 56 11.76 10.62 -28.18
C TYR A 56 13.17 11.18 -28.11
N TYR A 57 13.73 11.28 -26.91
CA TYR A 57 15.11 11.71 -26.71
C TYR A 57 15.82 10.91 -25.60
N GLY A 58 17.08 10.54 -25.87
CA GLY A 58 17.94 9.86 -24.91
C GLY A 58 19.22 10.63 -24.59
N GLN A 59 19.65 10.54 -23.33
CA GLN A 59 20.87 11.12 -22.73
C GLN A 59 20.92 12.65 -22.66
N VAL A 60 20.62 13.35 -23.76
CA VAL A 60 20.61 14.82 -23.82
C VAL A 60 19.17 15.31 -23.85
N MET A 61 18.78 16.09 -22.85
CA MET A 61 17.48 16.75 -22.82
C MET A 61 17.49 17.94 -23.78
N PRO A 62 16.54 18.02 -24.75
CA PRO A 62 16.41 19.15 -25.65
C PRO A 62 16.28 20.49 -24.92
N ASP A 63 17.03 21.50 -25.36
CA ASP A 63 17.02 22.83 -24.74
C ASP A 63 15.61 23.44 -24.74
N PHE A 64 14.81 23.21 -25.79
CA PHE A 64 13.45 23.74 -25.85
C PHE A 64 12.53 23.13 -24.77
N LEU A 65 12.81 21.92 -24.27
CA LEU A 65 12.06 21.33 -23.15
C LEU A 65 12.47 21.96 -21.82
N ILE A 66 13.73 22.35 -21.67
CA ILE A 66 14.20 23.11 -20.51
C ILE A 66 13.53 24.50 -20.50
N ASP A 67 13.41 25.14 -21.67
CA ASP A 67 12.66 26.39 -21.82
C ASP A 67 11.17 26.21 -21.51
N LEU A 68 10.58 25.11 -21.98
CA LEU A 68 9.18 24.76 -21.74
C LEU A 68 8.89 24.60 -20.23
N GLN A 69 9.79 23.96 -19.49
CA GLN A 69 9.70 23.86 -18.02
C GLN A 69 9.77 25.21 -17.32
N LYS A 70 10.44 26.21 -17.92
CA LYS A 70 10.49 27.60 -17.46
C LYS A 70 9.30 28.44 -17.96
N GLY A 71 8.35 27.83 -18.67
CA GLY A 71 7.16 28.49 -19.21
C GLY A 71 7.33 29.09 -20.61
N ASN A 72 8.50 28.99 -21.23
CA ASN A 72 8.71 29.45 -22.59
C ASN A 72 8.48 28.33 -23.61
N LYS A 73 7.38 28.43 -24.37
CA LYS A 73 7.01 27.43 -25.37
C LYS A 73 7.78 27.53 -26.70
N ASN A 74 8.57 28.59 -26.89
CA ASN A 74 9.24 28.90 -28.17
C ASN A 74 8.26 28.91 -29.37
N ASN A 75 7.00 29.27 -29.12
CA ASN A 75 5.90 29.24 -30.09
C ASN A 75 5.70 27.87 -30.79
N ASN A 76 6.02 26.78 -30.10
CA ASN A 76 5.75 25.43 -30.58
C ASN A 76 4.37 24.94 -30.13
N THR A 77 3.74 24.12 -30.96
CA THR A 77 2.46 23.45 -30.67
C THR A 77 2.65 21.94 -30.70
N PHE A 78 2.27 21.26 -29.62
CA PHE A 78 2.24 19.80 -29.52
C PHE A 78 0.80 19.39 -29.23
N LYS A 79 0.20 18.58 -30.10
CA LYS A 79 -1.24 18.30 -30.00
C LYS A 79 -1.58 16.92 -30.53
N ASP A 80 -2.46 16.21 -29.82
CA ASP A 80 -3.05 14.95 -30.28
C ASP A 80 -2.02 13.86 -30.65
N ASN A 81 -0.78 13.97 -30.15
CA ASN A 81 0.23 12.94 -30.32
C ASN A 81 -0.09 11.76 -29.39
N LEU A 82 0.26 10.55 -29.81
CA LEU A 82 -0.06 9.32 -29.10
C LEU A 82 1.18 8.47 -28.89
N ALA A 83 1.42 8.09 -27.64
CA ALA A 83 2.28 6.98 -27.30
C ALA A 83 1.46 5.81 -26.76
N ASN A 84 1.78 4.61 -27.25
CA ASN A 84 1.13 3.38 -26.81
C ASN A 84 1.60 2.95 -25.40
N ILE A 85 2.83 3.27 -25.03
CA ILE A 85 3.46 2.90 -23.75
C ILE A 85 3.52 4.11 -22.80
N TYR A 86 4.31 5.14 -23.10
CA TYR A 86 4.33 6.42 -22.35
C TYR A 86 4.98 7.53 -23.19
N GLY A 87 4.86 8.78 -22.73
CA GLY A 87 5.40 9.96 -23.38
C GLY A 87 4.53 10.42 -24.55
N GLN A 88 3.37 11.01 -24.25
CA GLN A 88 2.37 11.34 -25.25
C GLN A 88 2.91 12.29 -26.33
N ASN A 89 3.52 13.41 -25.90
CA ASN A 89 4.27 14.29 -26.79
C ASN A 89 5.77 14.02 -26.69
N PHE A 90 6.28 13.81 -25.47
CA PHE A 90 7.71 13.69 -25.19
C PHE A 90 8.00 12.40 -24.42
N GLY A 91 8.91 11.59 -24.96
CA GLY A 91 9.36 10.36 -24.34
C GLY A 91 10.86 10.41 -24.03
N SER A 92 11.21 10.03 -22.81
CA SER A 92 12.59 9.81 -22.41
C SER A 92 12.61 8.80 -21.27
N THR A 93 13.10 9.19 -20.09
CA THR A 93 13.07 8.37 -18.88
C THR A 93 11.88 8.75 -17.99
N LEU A 94 11.40 7.78 -17.20
CA LEU A 94 10.32 7.98 -16.22
C LEU A 94 10.80 8.92 -15.09
N ARG A 95 9.87 9.62 -14.45
CA ARG A 95 10.18 10.72 -13.51
C ARG A 95 9.68 10.52 -12.09
N SER A 96 8.54 9.85 -11.90
CA SER A 96 7.96 9.70 -10.55
C SER A 96 7.26 8.35 -10.38
N VAL A 97 7.22 7.87 -9.14
CA VAL A 97 6.39 6.75 -8.71
C VAL A 97 5.11 7.31 -8.10
N PHE A 98 3.97 6.73 -8.43
CA PHE A 98 2.66 7.12 -7.92
C PHE A 98 1.86 5.89 -7.50
N VAL A 99 1.11 6.00 -6.41
CA VAL A 99 0.10 5.02 -6.02
C VAL A 99 -1.09 5.79 -5.45
N ASN A 100 -2.30 5.46 -5.90
CA ASN A 100 -3.51 6.02 -5.31
C ASN A 100 -3.66 5.43 -3.90
N LEU A 101 -3.96 6.28 -2.90
CA LEU A 101 -4.21 5.84 -1.53
C LEU A 101 -5.25 4.72 -1.47
N GLU A 102 -6.31 4.75 -2.26
CA GLU A 102 -7.37 3.72 -2.30
C GLU A 102 -6.84 2.33 -2.67
N ASN A 103 -5.75 2.28 -3.44
CA ASN A 103 -5.09 1.06 -3.89
C ASN A 103 -4.05 0.53 -2.89
N ILE A 104 -3.87 1.20 -1.75
CA ILE A 104 -3.08 0.70 -0.63
C ILE A 104 -4.01 -0.04 0.33
N LYS A 105 -4.01 -1.37 0.33
CA LYS A 105 -4.81 -2.18 1.26
C LYS A 105 -4.02 -2.41 2.54
N ILE A 106 -4.62 -2.02 3.65
CA ILE A 106 -4.06 -2.11 5.00
C ILE A 106 -5.06 -2.83 5.92
N PRO A 107 -4.63 -3.32 7.09
CA PRO A 107 -5.53 -3.91 8.07
C PRO A 107 -6.69 -2.97 8.46
N LYS A 108 -7.85 -3.53 8.82
CA LYS A 108 -9.10 -2.77 9.02
C LYS A 108 -9.03 -1.63 10.03
N ASN A 109 -8.17 -1.75 11.06
CA ASN A 109 -8.04 -0.76 12.13
C ASN A 109 -6.90 0.25 11.87
N SER A 110 -6.22 0.12 10.74
CA SER A 110 -5.10 0.96 10.34
C SER A 110 -5.58 2.19 9.57
N LEU A 111 -4.75 3.23 9.53
CA LEU A 111 -5.07 4.51 8.89
C LEU A 111 -4.03 4.84 7.82
N LYS A 112 -4.46 5.46 6.72
CA LYS A 112 -3.58 5.98 5.66
C LYS A 112 -3.94 7.41 5.31
N LEU A 113 -2.94 8.24 5.09
CA LEU A 113 -3.09 9.66 4.73
C LEU A 113 -1.91 10.12 3.85
N TYR A 114 -2.13 11.16 3.06
CA TYR A 114 -1.11 11.74 2.19
C TYR A 114 -0.91 13.22 2.52
N GLU A 115 0.29 13.56 2.97
CA GLU A 115 0.65 14.91 3.40
C GLU A 115 2.07 15.23 2.96
N ASN A 116 2.32 16.45 2.48
CA ASN A 116 3.67 16.93 2.12
C ASN A 116 4.45 15.97 1.19
N LYS A 117 3.76 15.34 0.23
CA LYS A 117 4.31 14.35 -0.71
C LYS A 117 4.75 13.02 -0.09
N VAL A 118 4.38 12.75 1.16
CA VAL A 118 4.67 11.51 1.89
C VAL A 118 3.36 10.80 2.20
N ILE A 119 3.36 9.47 2.08
CA ILE A 119 2.25 8.63 2.53
C ILE A 119 2.54 8.20 3.97
N PHE A 120 1.62 8.44 4.87
CA PHE A 120 1.70 7.92 6.24
C PHE A 120 0.72 6.75 6.38
N ILE A 121 1.20 5.66 6.97
CA ILE A 121 0.40 4.50 7.33
C ILE A 121 0.57 4.26 8.82
N LYS A 122 -0.53 4.33 9.58
CA LYS A 122 -0.52 4.30 11.04
C LYS A 122 -1.33 3.14 11.58
N LYS A 123 -1.10 2.80 12.85
CA LYS A 123 -1.79 1.71 13.55
C LYS A 123 -1.62 0.38 12.83
N ILE A 124 -0.39 0.13 12.37
CA ILE A 124 0.03 -1.16 11.80
C ILE A 124 0.64 -1.94 12.95
N LYS A 125 0.35 -3.23 13.09
CA LYS A 125 1.06 -4.06 14.05
C LYS A 125 2.21 -4.77 13.39
N SER A 126 3.20 -5.14 14.20
CA SER A 126 4.28 -5.98 13.67
C SER A 126 3.73 -7.34 13.25
N GLY A 127 4.09 -7.80 12.06
CA GLY A 127 3.54 -8.97 11.38
C GLY A 127 2.37 -8.66 10.44
N ASP A 128 1.83 -7.44 10.42
CA ASP A 128 0.78 -7.07 9.48
C ASP A 128 1.31 -6.90 8.05
N SER A 129 0.42 -7.09 7.08
CA SER A 129 0.70 -6.91 5.65
C SER A 129 0.09 -5.63 5.09
N ILE A 130 0.82 -5.00 4.17
CA ILE A 130 0.38 -3.87 3.35
C ILE A 130 0.45 -4.31 1.89
N ASN A 131 -0.67 -4.21 1.18
CA ASN A 131 -0.73 -4.48 -0.27
C ASN A 131 -0.78 -3.17 -1.02
N PHE A 132 0.16 -2.99 -1.95
CA PHE A 132 0.18 -1.87 -2.88
C PHE A 132 -0.29 -2.39 -4.23
N GLU A 133 -1.47 -1.93 -4.67
CA GLU A 133 -2.04 -2.29 -5.96
C GLU A 133 -1.88 -1.13 -6.93
N GLN A 134 -1.76 -1.44 -8.23
CA GLN A 134 -1.70 -0.46 -9.30
C GLN A 134 -0.69 0.68 -9.09
N ILE A 135 0.51 0.34 -8.61
CA ILE A 135 1.62 1.31 -8.56
C ILE A 135 1.95 1.70 -10.00
N GLN A 136 2.12 3.00 -10.22
CA GLN A 136 2.39 3.61 -11.51
C GLN A 136 3.75 4.29 -11.51
N LEU A 137 4.41 4.23 -12.66
CA LEU A 137 5.52 5.12 -12.96
C LEU A 137 5.01 6.14 -13.98
N LEU A 138 5.34 7.41 -13.74
CA LEU A 138 4.90 8.50 -14.60
C LEU A 138 6.06 9.04 -15.42
N ASP A 139 5.77 9.48 -16.64
CA ASP A 139 6.72 10.15 -17.53
C ASP A 139 6.92 11.64 -17.18
N GLU A 140 7.64 12.35 -18.05
CA GLU A 140 7.92 13.79 -17.89
C GLU A 140 6.70 14.70 -18.04
N GLU A 141 5.62 14.18 -18.60
CA GLU A 141 4.34 14.87 -18.76
C GLU A 141 3.35 14.44 -17.67
N ASN A 142 3.81 13.69 -16.65
CA ASN A 142 3.03 13.06 -15.58
C ASN A 142 1.98 12.05 -16.08
N ASN A 143 2.16 11.48 -17.27
CA ASN A 143 1.29 10.41 -17.74
C ASN A 143 1.79 9.05 -17.22
N PRO A 144 0.87 8.15 -16.82
CA PRO A 144 1.22 6.81 -16.40
C PRO A 144 1.67 5.94 -17.58
N ILE A 145 2.49 4.93 -17.28
CA ILE A 145 2.74 3.83 -18.23
C ILE A 145 1.41 3.16 -18.56
N ARG A 146 1.18 2.96 -19.86
CA ARG A 146 0.08 2.18 -20.41
C ARG A 146 0.51 0.73 -20.58
N SER A 147 -0.46 -0.17 -20.43
CA SER A 147 -0.28 -1.62 -20.39
C SER A 147 0.63 -2.16 -21.50
N ILE A 148 1.55 -3.03 -21.11
CA ILE A 148 2.38 -3.81 -22.04
C ILE A 148 2.34 -5.26 -21.57
N ASP A 149 1.72 -6.12 -22.37
CA ASP A 149 1.86 -7.55 -22.16
C ASP A 149 3.16 -8.01 -22.83
N VAL A 150 4.23 -8.10 -22.03
CA VAL A 150 5.57 -8.52 -22.48
C VAL A 150 5.59 -9.95 -23.03
N ASN A 151 4.57 -10.77 -22.75
CA ASN A 151 4.44 -12.12 -23.27
C ASN A 151 3.60 -12.18 -24.55
N SER A 152 3.01 -11.07 -24.99
CA SER A 152 2.20 -11.02 -26.20
C SER A 152 3.07 -11.09 -27.47
N THR A 153 2.50 -11.63 -28.53
CA THR A 153 3.12 -11.62 -29.87
C THR A 153 3.38 -10.20 -30.37
N ASN A 154 2.52 -9.24 -30.01
CA ASN A 154 2.69 -7.83 -30.36
C ASN A 154 3.95 -7.22 -29.72
N PHE A 155 4.32 -7.66 -28.51
CA PHE A 155 5.54 -7.19 -27.86
C PHE A 155 6.81 -7.62 -28.61
N GLN A 156 6.79 -8.81 -29.21
CA GLN A 156 7.93 -9.33 -29.99
C GLN A 156 8.17 -8.54 -31.28
N LEU A 157 7.17 -7.79 -31.78
CA LEU A 157 7.29 -6.94 -32.96
C LEU A 157 7.97 -5.59 -32.67
N LEU A 158 8.07 -5.20 -31.39
CA LEU A 158 8.68 -3.93 -31.00
C LEU A 158 10.17 -3.92 -31.31
N SER A 159 10.77 -2.73 -31.47
CA SER A 159 12.22 -2.60 -31.63
C SER A 159 12.97 -3.08 -30.39
N SER A 160 14.20 -3.59 -30.57
CA SER A 160 15.03 -4.11 -29.49
C SER A 160 15.22 -3.13 -28.34
N ASP A 161 15.31 -1.85 -28.65
CA ASP A 161 15.53 -0.77 -27.68
C ASP A 161 14.28 -0.57 -26.81
N VAL A 162 13.09 -0.58 -27.43
CA VAL A 162 11.81 -0.51 -26.71
C VAL A 162 11.61 -1.74 -25.85
N GLN A 163 11.86 -2.94 -26.40
CA GLN A 163 11.74 -4.19 -25.63
C GLN A 163 12.66 -4.18 -24.40
N SER A 164 13.92 -3.81 -24.58
CA SER A 164 14.92 -3.77 -23.51
C SER A 164 14.54 -2.76 -22.43
N LEU A 165 14.10 -1.56 -22.82
CA LEU A 165 13.69 -0.52 -21.88
C LEU A 165 12.50 -1.00 -21.04
N VAL A 166 11.48 -1.57 -21.67
CA VAL A 166 10.27 -2.07 -20.99
C VAL A 166 10.58 -3.22 -20.04
N GLN A 167 11.36 -4.22 -20.47
CA GLN A 167 11.70 -5.40 -19.65
C GLN A 167 12.56 -5.08 -18.42
N GLN A 168 13.24 -3.93 -18.43
CA GLN A 168 14.03 -3.45 -17.30
C GLN A 168 13.18 -2.72 -16.26
N ILE A 169 12.00 -2.21 -16.64
CA ILE A 169 11.13 -1.49 -15.72
C ILE A 169 10.68 -2.44 -14.61
N SER A 170 10.95 -2.02 -13.38
CA SER A 170 10.55 -2.76 -12.19
C SER A 170 10.30 -1.81 -11.04
N VAL A 171 9.51 -2.27 -10.07
CA VAL A 171 9.38 -1.59 -8.78
C VAL A 171 9.75 -2.55 -7.66
N SER A 172 10.31 -2.02 -6.59
CA SER A 172 10.62 -2.76 -5.38
C SER A 172 10.42 -1.93 -4.12
N VAL A 173 10.41 -2.60 -2.98
CA VAL A 173 10.38 -1.97 -1.66
C VAL A 173 11.77 -1.95 -1.07
N GLN A 174 12.17 -0.80 -0.56
CA GLN A 174 13.41 -0.59 0.18
C GLN A 174 13.12 -0.05 1.58
N TRP A 175 13.99 -0.40 2.52
CA TRP A 175 13.96 0.05 3.91
C TRP A 175 15.39 0.12 4.45
N ASN A 176 15.56 0.59 5.68
CA ASN A 176 16.88 0.63 6.31
C ASN A 176 17.37 -0.80 6.65
N GLN A 177 18.26 -1.34 5.82
CA GLN A 177 18.85 -2.67 6.01
C GLN A 177 20.00 -2.71 7.05
N GLU A 178 20.54 -1.57 7.48
CA GLU A 178 21.54 -1.53 8.55
C GLU A 178 20.90 -1.91 9.90
N ASN A 179 19.62 -1.55 10.07
CA ASN A 179 18.86 -1.96 11.23
C ASN A 179 18.32 -3.39 11.04
N LYS A 180 19.09 -4.37 11.54
CA LYS A 180 18.74 -5.80 11.49
C LYS A 180 17.43 -6.17 12.19
N GLN A 181 16.86 -5.29 13.02
CA GLN A 181 15.57 -5.53 13.67
C GLN A 181 14.38 -5.28 12.73
N ILE A 182 14.60 -4.60 11.60
CA ILE A 182 13.58 -4.38 10.57
C ILE A 182 13.71 -5.48 9.52
N GLN A 183 12.64 -6.25 9.36
CA GLN A 183 12.51 -7.23 8.28
C GLN A 183 11.21 -6.99 7.54
N CYS A 184 11.27 -7.08 6.22
CA CYS A 184 10.11 -7.09 5.35
C CYS A 184 10.10 -8.40 4.58
N ASP A 185 8.93 -9.01 4.41
CA ASP A 185 8.73 -10.24 3.64
C ASP A 185 7.54 -10.07 2.66
N GLY A 186 7.37 -11.01 1.73
CA GLY A 186 6.31 -11.01 0.72
C GLY A 186 6.82 -10.71 -0.69
N GLN A 187 5.93 -10.19 -1.54
CA GLN A 187 6.28 -9.78 -2.91
C GLN A 187 6.89 -8.38 -2.91
N LEU A 188 8.17 -8.29 -2.56
CA LEU A 188 8.91 -7.03 -2.38
C LEU A 188 9.46 -6.43 -3.67
N GLN A 189 9.42 -7.17 -4.79
CA GLN A 189 9.83 -6.68 -6.10
C GLN A 189 8.94 -7.29 -7.19
N THR A 190 8.65 -6.52 -8.23
CA THR A 190 7.97 -7.03 -9.41
C THR A 190 8.38 -6.31 -10.69
N LYS A 191 8.32 -7.04 -11.80
CA LYS A 191 8.37 -6.53 -13.18
C LYS A 191 7.02 -6.68 -13.88
N GLN A 192 6.08 -7.39 -13.26
CA GLN A 192 4.79 -7.68 -13.86
C GLN A 192 3.89 -6.46 -13.72
N PHE A 193 3.42 -5.97 -14.87
CA PHE A 193 2.46 -4.88 -14.97
C PHE A 193 1.10 -5.47 -15.34
N ILE A 194 0.18 -5.51 -14.38
CA ILE A 194 -1.12 -6.19 -14.51
C ILE A 194 -2.22 -5.23 -14.09
N ASN A 195 -3.36 -5.23 -14.78
CA ASN A 195 -4.52 -4.39 -14.46
C ASN A 195 -4.18 -2.90 -14.33
N GLY A 196 -3.26 -2.41 -15.16
CA GLY A 196 -2.86 -1.00 -15.17
C GLY A 196 -1.96 -0.61 -14.00
N GLY A 197 -1.03 -1.45 -13.55
CA GLY A 197 0.05 -1.06 -12.65
C GLY A 197 0.86 -2.24 -12.11
N PHE A 198 1.82 -1.93 -11.24
CA PHE A 198 2.61 -2.93 -10.51
C PHE A 198 1.97 -3.22 -9.15
N ASN A 199 2.07 -4.47 -8.70
CA ASN A 199 1.55 -4.89 -7.40
C ASN A 199 2.69 -5.40 -6.49
N LEU A 200 2.69 -4.96 -5.24
CA LEU A 200 3.63 -5.38 -4.21
C LEU A 200 2.84 -5.78 -2.95
N ASN A 201 3.35 -6.77 -2.22
CA ASN A 201 2.83 -7.18 -0.91
C ASN A 201 4.00 -7.16 0.07
N VAL A 202 3.82 -6.45 1.18
CA VAL A 202 4.86 -6.25 2.19
C VAL A 202 4.30 -6.64 3.54
N GLN A 203 4.85 -7.68 4.14
CA GLN A 203 4.65 -8.00 5.55
C GLN A 203 5.80 -7.38 6.36
N ILE A 204 5.47 -6.62 7.40
CA ILE A 204 6.45 -5.81 8.15
C ILE A 204 6.70 -6.43 9.51
N PHE A 205 7.96 -6.73 9.83
CA PHE A 205 8.39 -7.21 11.13
C PHE A 205 9.37 -6.21 11.75
N TYR A 206 8.97 -5.58 12.85
CA TYR A 206 9.81 -4.68 13.64
C TYR A 206 9.34 -4.61 15.09
N LYS A 207 9.93 -3.72 15.88
CA LYS A 207 9.55 -3.50 17.27
C LYS A 207 8.20 -2.76 17.34
N PRO A 208 7.32 -3.07 18.30
CA PRO A 208 6.10 -2.30 18.55
C PRO A 208 6.39 -0.86 18.96
N ILE A 209 5.40 0.03 18.81
CA ILE A 209 5.50 1.46 19.18
C ILE A 209 6.75 2.09 18.57
N SER A 210 6.84 2.01 17.25
CA SER A 210 7.99 2.50 16.52
C SER A 210 7.64 3.02 15.15
N GLU A 211 8.57 3.76 14.57
CA GLU A 211 8.42 4.28 13.22
C GLU A 211 9.49 3.66 12.32
N LEU A 212 9.13 3.42 11.07
CA LEU A 212 10.07 3.07 10.02
C LEU A 212 9.68 3.75 8.71
N VAL A 213 10.68 3.91 7.85
CA VAL A 213 10.51 4.45 6.50
C VAL A 213 10.62 3.31 5.49
N LEU A 214 9.56 3.12 4.72
CA LEU A 214 9.60 2.32 3.49
C LEU A 214 9.70 3.25 2.29
N LYS A 215 10.35 2.77 1.24
CA LYS A 215 10.39 3.42 -0.06
C LYS A 215 9.93 2.44 -1.11
N ILE A 216 8.96 2.84 -1.93
CA ILE A 216 8.71 2.16 -3.20
C ILE A 216 9.64 2.81 -4.22
N VAL A 217 10.53 2.02 -4.78
CA VAL A 217 11.56 2.49 -5.70
C VAL A 217 11.44 1.82 -7.06
N SER A 218 11.84 2.53 -8.11
CA SER A 218 12.02 1.93 -9.43
C SER A 218 13.37 1.21 -9.56
N ASN A 219 13.60 0.56 -10.70
CA ASN A 219 14.96 0.32 -11.18
C ASN A 219 15.69 1.66 -11.43
N SER A 220 17.02 1.61 -11.51
CA SER A 220 17.81 2.80 -11.80
C SER A 220 17.63 3.24 -13.26
N PHE A 221 17.38 4.53 -13.47
CA PHE A 221 17.36 5.17 -14.78
C PHE A 221 18.58 6.07 -14.96
N SER A 222 19.02 6.23 -16.21
CA SER A 222 20.17 7.07 -16.54
C SER A 222 19.86 8.55 -16.36
N SER A 223 20.81 9.29 -15.79
CA SER A 223 20.73 10.75 -15.71
C SER A 223 20.71 11.40 -17.10
N LEU A 224 20.07 12.56 -17.19
CA LEU A 224 20.00 13.37 -18.40
C LEU A 224 20.81 14.65 -18.24
N ILE A 225 21.49 15.04 -19.30
CA ILE A 225 22.29 16.26 -19.37
C ILE A 225 21.69 17.27 -20.33
N ASP A 226 21.96 18.56 -20.14
CA ASP A 226 21.67 19.59 -21.13
C ASP A 226 22.68 19.56 -22.29
N SER A 227 22.49 20.49 -23.23
CA SER A 227 23.42 20.74 -24.33
C SER A 227 24.84 21.07 -23.86
N ASN A 228 25.00 21.74 -22.72
CA ASN A 228 26.28 22.12 -22.12
C ASN A 228 26.96 20.98 -21.33
N GLY A 229 26.26 19.87 -21.09
CA GLY A 229 26.76 18.73 -20.32
C GLY A 229 26.47 18.79 -18.82
N ASN A 230 25.69 19.76 -18.35
CA ASN A 230 25.23 19.81 -16.97
C ASN A 230 24.11 18.78 -16.77
N ILE A 231 24.10 18.10 -15.62
CA ILE A 231 23.01 17.21 -15.26
C ILE A 231 21.76 18.05 -14.99
N VAL A 232 20.71 17.85 -15.80
CA VAL A 232 19.41 18.52 -15.64
C VAL A 232 18.34 17.60 -15.07
N VAL A 233 18.50 16.30 -15.26
CA VAL A 233 17.76 15.31 -14.50
C VAL A 233 18.74 14.34 -13.89
N ASN A 234 18.98 14.49 -12.60
CA ASN A 234 19.75 13.53 -11.84
C ASN A 234 18.87 12.31 -11.61
N GLN A 235 19.16 11.22 -12.30
CA GLN A 235 18.40 9.98 -12.16
C GLN A 235 19.29 8.85 -11.68
N GLY A 236 18.74 8.19 -10.65
CA GLY A 236 19.07 6.85 -10.19
C GLY A 236 17.74 6.12 -10.04
N GLN A 237 17.43 5.65 -8.84
CA GLN A 237 16.09 5.13 -8.55
C GLN A 237 15.12 6.29 -8.30
N ILE A 238 13.93 6.19 -8.85
CA ILE A 238 12.82 7.07 -8.52
C ILE A 238 12.17 6.50 -7.26
N GLU A 239 11.86 7.34 -6.27
CA GLU A 239 11.34 6.89 -4.99
C GLU A 239 10.02 7.57 -4.59
N LEU A 240 9.16 6.79 -3.96
CA LEU A 240 8.01 7.24 -3.20
C LEU A 240 8.20 6.85 -1.74
N ILE A 241 8.15 7.83 -0.84
CA ILE A 241 8.42 7.64 0.58
C ILE A 241 7.13 7.34 1.33
N LEU A 242 7.19 6.32 2.20
CA LEU A 242 6.12 5.95 3.11
C LEU A 242 6.65 5.92 4.56
N ASN A 243 5.96 6.62 5.45
CA ASN A 243 6.23 6.59 6.88
C ASN A 243 5.23 5.64 7.55
N ILE A 244 5.75 4.59 8.19
CA ILE A 244 4.95 3.55 8.83
C ILE A 244 5.08 3.69 10.34
N GLU A 245 3.96 3.83 11.04
CA GLU A 245 3.86 3.89 12.49
C GLU A 245 3.29 2.56 13.03
N LEU A 246 4.13 1.81 13.72
CA LEU A 246 3.79 0.56 14.35
C LEU A 246 3.18 0.76 15.74
N GLU A 247 2.08 0.06 16.00
CA GLU A 247 1.35 0.06 17.27
C GLU A 247 1.77 -1.13 18.14
N GLN A 248 1.38 -1.08 19.42
CA GLN A 248 1.47 -2.20 20.35
C GLN A 248 0.63 -3.40 19.87
N CYS A 249 1.04 -4.62 20.20
CA CYS A 249 0.16 -5.79 20.05
C CYS A 249 -1.11 -5.62 20.89
N SER A 250 -2.21 -6.26 20.48
CA SER A 250 -3.44 -6.27 21.29
C SER A 250 -3.46 -7.42 22.28
N ILE A 251 -4.29 -7.29 23.31
CA ILE A 251 -4.66 -8.40 24.19
C ILE A 251 -5.16 -9.56 23.31
N GLY A 252 -4.71 -10.78 23.63
CA GLY A 252 -4.94 -11.96 22.80
C GLY A 252 -3.88 -12.20 21.74
N GLN A 253 -2.83 -11.38 21.71
CA GLN A 253 -1.64 -11.58 20.89
C GLN A 253 -0.41 -11.61 21.79
N ILE A 254 0.61 -12.34 21.37
CA ILE A 254 1.90 -12.43 22.05
C ILE A 254 3.03 -11.96 21.15
N PHE A 255 4.15 -11.57 21.77
CA PHE A 255 5.37 -11.28 21.03
C PHE A 255 6.05 -12.58 20.61
N LYS A 256 6.24 -12.73 19.29
CA LYS A 256 7.04 -13.82 18.74
C LYS A 256 8.28 -13.28 18.07
N GLN A 257 9.41 -13.88 18.40
CA GLN A 257 10.69 -13.50 17.82
C GLN A 257 10.83 -14.11 16.41
N TYR A 258 11.13 -13.25 15.43
CA TYR A 258 11.45 -13.63 14.06
C TYR A 258 12.88 -13.18 13.76
N GLY A 259 13.85 -14.05 14.03
CA GLY A 259 15.27 -13.69 13.99
C GLY A 259 15.60 -12.57 14.98
N SER A 260 15.96 -11.38 14.48
CA SER A 260 16.21 -10.16 15.26
C SER A 260 15.00 -9.24 15.39
N SER A 261 13.89 -9.58 14.73
CA SER A 261 12.64 -8.82 14.70
C SER A 261 11.59 -9.46 15.60
N ILE A 262 10.49 -8.76 15.83
CA ILE A 262 9.35 -9.23 16.62
C ILE A 262 8.10 -9.18 15.74
N ALA A 263 7.13 -10.07 15.95
CA ALA A 263 5.78 -9.96 15.40
C ALA A 263 4.73 -10.10 16.51
N CYS A 264 3.54 -9.53 16.27
CA CYS A 264 2.35 -9.76 17.06
C CYS A 264 1.62 -11.00 16.51
N GLU A 265 1.77 -12.14 17.17
CA GLU A 265 1.07 -13.36 16.79
C GLU A 265 -0.21 -13.51 17.61
N THR A 266 -1.36 -13.65 16.94
CA THR A 266 -2.63 -13.91 17.61
C THR A 266 -2.65 -15.32 18.18
N CYS A 267 -3.13 -15.47 19.42
CA CYS A 267 -3.27 -16.78 20.03
C CYS A 267 -4.23 -17.65 19.21
N PRO A 268 -3.77 -18.84 18.77
CA PRO A 268 -4.55 -19.71 17.90
C PRO A 268 -5.74 -20.33 18.63
N ASP A 269 -6.58 -21.04 17.87
CA ASP A 269 -7.69 -21.80 18.43
C ASP A 269 -7.21 -22.79 19.52
N GLY A 270 -7.96 -22.84 20.63
CA GLY A 270 -7.62 -23.60 21.83
C GLY A 270 -6.65 -22.89 22.77
N LYS A 271 -6.22 -21.65 22.49
CA LYS A 271 -5.36 -20.86 23.37
C LYS A 271 -5.82 -19.40 23.50
N TYR A 272 -5.34 -18.73 24.54
CA TYR A 272 -5.64 -17.31 24.76
C TYR A 272 -4.49 -16.54 25.42
N SER A 273 -4.59 -15.21 25.40
CA SER A 273 -3.80 -14.28 26.21
C SER A 273 -4.70 -13.13 26.69
N LEU A 274 -4.60 -12.78 27.98
CA LEU A 274 -5.43 -11.73 28.60
C LEU A 274 -4.60 -10.51 29.03
N SER A 275 -3.27 -10.57 28.89
CA SER A 275 -2.36 -9.49 29.25
C SER A 275 -1.37 -9.20 28.13
N LEU A 276 -1.04 -7.92 27.93
CA LEU A 276 0.02 -7.48 27.02
C LEU A 276 1.42 -7.98 27.42
N ASN A 277 1.57 -8.44 28.67
CA ASN A 277 2.82 -8.97 29.20
C ASN A 277 2.92 -10.50 29.07
N ASP A 278 1.86 -11.18 28.59
CA ASP A 278 1.92 -12.61 28.36
C ASP A 278 2.96 -12.91 27.27
N GLN A 279 3.95 -13.75 27.60
CA GLN A 279 4.98 -14.17 26.65
C GLN A 279 4.55 -15.36 25.80
N GLU A 280 3.54 -16.09 26.26
CA GLU A 280 3.02 -17.28 25.62
C GLU A 280 1.50 -17.36 25.76
N CYS A 281 0.85 -17.96 24.78
CA CYS A 281 -0.59 -18.19 24.84
C CYS A 281 -0.89 -19.35 25.79
N ARG A 282 -1.77 -19.10 26.75
CA ARG A 282 -2.23 -20.09 27.73
C ARG A 282 -3.20 -21.07 27.08
N GLN A 283 -3.19 -22.31 27.55
CA GLN A 283 -4.12 -23.34 27.11
C GLN A 283 -5.54 -23.01 27.58
N CYS A 284 -6.53 -23.21 26.71
CA CYS A 284 -7.94 -23.03 27.08
C CYS A 284 -8.31 -23.90 28.29
N PRO A 285 -8.94 -23.33 29.34
CA PRO A 285 -9.29 -24.08 30.54
C PRO A 285 -10.44 -25.06 30.27
N ASP A 286 -10.54 -26.12 31.06
CA ASP A 286 -11.61 -27.13 30.92
C ASP A 286 -13.02 -26.55 31.13
N SER A 287 -13.12 -25.39 31.78
CA SER A 287 -14.35 -24.64 31.97
C SER A 287 -14.79 -23.84 30.73
N ALA A 288 -14.01 -23.84 29.66
CA ALA A 288 -14.31 -23.16 28.40
C ALA A 288 -14.64 -24.14 27.27
N VAL A 289 -15.50 -23.69 26.36
CA VAL A 289 -15.86 -24.36 25.11
C VAL A 289 -14.77 -24.14 24.07
N GLN A 290 -14.33 -22.89 23.96
CA GLN A 290 -13.37 -22.45 22.94
C GLN A 290 -12.60 -21.24 23.45
N CYS A 291 -11.34 -21.14 23.05
CA CYS A 291 -10.52 -19.97 23.26
C CYS A 291 -9.82 -19.57 21.97
N ILE A 292 -9.81 -18.27 21.66
CA ILE A 292 -9.07 -17.72 20.53
C ILE A 292 -8.71 -16.25 20.80
N GLY A 293 -7.46 -15.89 20.56
CA GLY A 293 -6.98 -14.53 20.86
C GLY A 293 -7.14 -14.20 22.34
N SER A 294 -8.00 -13.24 22.67
CA SER A 294 -8.34 -12.86 24.06
C SER A 294 -9.67 -13.43 24.53
N ASN A 295 -10.42 -14.09 23.65
CA ASN A 295 -11.76 -14.57 23.95
C ASN A 295 -11.71 -15.95 24.60
N ILE A 296 -12.35 -16.09 25.76
CA ILE A 296 -12.62 -17.35 26.42
C ILE A 296 -14.14 -17.54 26.45
N GLN A 297 -14.64 -18.45 25.62
CA GLN A 297 -16.06 -18.80 25.61
C GLN A 297 -16.34 -19.85 26.68
N LEU A 298 -17.03 -19.46 27.74
CA LEU A 298 -17.29 -20.34 28.88
C LEU A 298 -18.33 -21.44 28.60
N LYS A 299 -18.18 -22.58 29.28
CA LYS A 299 -19.22 -23.61 29.36
C LYS A 299 -20.38 -23.12 30.22
N ASN A 300 -21.60 -23.58 29.92
CA ASN A 300 -22.73 -23.38 30.83
C ASN A 300 -22.42 -23.95 32.23
N GLY A 301 -22.87 -23.25 33.27
CA GLY A 301 -22.55 -23.53 34.67
C GLY A 301 -21.28 -22.84 35.19
N TYR A 302 -20.55 -22.10 34.36
CA TYR A 302 -19.36 -21.35 34.76
C TYR A 302 -19.54 -19.84 34.61
N TRP A 303 -18.83 -19.09 35.44
CA TRP A 303 -18.85 -17.63 35.49
C TRP A 303 -17.44 -17.08 35.73
N ARG A 304 -17.17 -15.88 35.21
CA ARG A 304 -15.97 -15.10 35.51
C ARG A 304 -16.35 -13.63 35.69
N GLU A 305 -15.51 -12.89 36.41
CA GLU A 305 -15.74 -11.49 36.72
C GLU A 305 -15.84 -10.61 35.49
N ASP A 306 -14.89 -10.75 34.57
CA ASP A 306 -14.85 -10.01 33.32
C ASP A 306 -14.06 -10.76 32.24
N GLU A 307 -13.93 -10.12 31.07
CA GLU A 307 -13.26 -10.72 29.92
C GLU A 307 -11.74 -10.81 30.02
N ASN A 308 -11.13 -10.06 30.94
CA ASN A 308 -9.68 -9.93 31.13
C ASN A 308 -9.12 -10.86 32.22
N THR A 309 -9.98 -11.65 32.89
CA THR A 309 -9.56 -12.67 33.84
C THR A 309 -9.86 -14.09 33.36
N ASP A 310 -8.97 -15.01 33.71
CA ASP A 310 -9.12 -16.45 33.59
C ASP A 310 -9.53 -17.11 34.93
N ASN A 311 -9.86 -16.30 35.95
CA ASN A 311 -10.44 -16.76 37.21
C ASN A 311 -11.90 -17.19 36.99
N ILE A 312 -12.06 -18.44 36.56
CA ILE A 312 -13.36 -19.02 36.20
C ILE A 312 -13.86 -19.90 37.34
N ILE A 313 -15.07 -19.62 37.80
CA ILE A 313 -15.69 -20.26 38.95
C ILE A 313 -16.93 -21.03 38.49
N TYR A 314 -17.11 -22.25 39.00
CA TYR A 314 -18.34 -23.03 38.81
C TYR A 314 -19.47 -22.47 39.69
N CYS A 315 -20.64 -22.24 39.11
CA CYS A 315 -21.81 -21.70 39.79
C CYS A 315 -22.49 -22.78 40.64
N SER A 316 -21.87 -23.15 41.76
CA SER A 316 -22.26 -24.30 42.60
C SER A 316 -23.68 -24.25 43.16
N PHE A 317 -24.21 -23.05 43.45
CA PHE A 317 -25.54 -22.90 44.06
C PHE A 317 -26.67 -23.06 43.04
N ASN A 318 -26.52 -22.47 41.85
CA ASN A 318 -27.47 -22.60 40.76
C ASN A 318 -26.75 -22.58 39.39
N PRO A 319 -26.26 -23.73 38.91
CA PRO A 319 -25.55 -23.80 37.63
C PRO A 319 -26.39 -23.36 36.44
N GLN A 320 -27.72 -23.47 36.55
CA GLN A 320 -28.64 -23.06 35.49
C GLN A 320 -28.74 -21.53 35.35
N SER A 321 -28.32 -20.76 36.36
CA SER A 321 -28.28 -19.30 36.27
C SER A 321 -27.11 -18.76 35.44
N CYS A 322 -26.01 -19.52 35.37
CA CYS A 322 -24.81 -19.16 34.60
C CYS A 322 -24.86 -19.81 33.22
N GLN A 323 -25.31 -19.07 32.21
CA GLN A 323 -25.49 -19.57 30.86
C GLN A 323 -24.78 -18.67 29.83
N PRO A 324 -23.44 -18.63 29.84
CA PRO A 324 -22.64 -17.84 28.91
C PRO A 324 -22.86 -18.19 27.43
N GLN A 325 -23.33 -19.39 27.11
CA GLN A 325 -23.55 -19.81 25.72
C GLN A 325 -24.87 -19.29 25.12
N ILE A 326 -25.77 -18.75 25.95
CA ILE A 326 -27.05 -18.24 25.49
C ILE A 326 -26.86 -16.78 25.03
N SER A 327 -27.30 -16.46 23.81
CA SER A 327 -27.11 -15.13 23.22
C SER A 327 -27.82 -14.00 23.97
N THR A 328 -28.88 -14.30 24.73
CA THR A 328 -29.59 -13.33 25.57
C THR A 328 -28.91 -13.11 26.92
N SER A 329 -27.90 -13.91 27.27
CA SER A 329 -27.16 -13.81 28.52
C SER A 329 -26.42 -12.48 28.63
N LYS A 330 -26.44 -11.89 29.83
CA LYS A 330 -25.69 -10.65 30.14
C LYS A 330 -24.75 -10.94 31.30
N PHE A 331 -23.48 -10.60 31.14
CA PHE A 331 -22.45 -10.90 32.16
C PHE A 331 -22.48 -12.38 32.59
N TYR A 332 -22.75 -13.26 31.62
CA TYR A 332 -22.88 -14.72 31.76
C TYR A 332 -24.12 -15.21 32.53
N CYS A 333 -25.00 -14.31 32.97
CA CYS A 333 -26.23 -14.63 33.69
C CYS A 333 -27.45 -14.71 32.77
N ILE A 334 -28.39 -15.62 33.08
CA ILE A 334 -29.72 -15.62 32.49
C ILE A 334 -30.57 -14.44 32.99
N GLU A 335 -31.66 -14.18 32.27
CA GLU A 335 -32.61 -13.12 32.63
C GLU A 335 -33.10 -13.24 34.09
N GLY A 336 -33.12 -12.11 34.79
CA GLY A 336 -33.55 -12.02 36.19
C GLY A 336 -32.44 -12.30 37.22
N HIS A 337 -31.25 -12.74 36.79
CA HIS A 337 -30.09 -12.97 37.66
C HIS A 337 -28.97 -11.95 37.41
N LYS A 338 -28.20 -11.63 38.46
CA LYS A 338 -27.04 -10.72 38.40
C LYS A 338 -25.99 -11.05 39.48
N GLY A 339 -24.88 -10.31 39.41
CA GLY A 339 -23.79 -10.35 40.39
C GLY A 339 -22.87 -11.56 40.21
N PRO A 340 -21.86 -11.71 41.10
CA PRO A 340 -20.95 -12.84 41.07
C PRO A 340 -21.69 -14.16 41.08
N ILE A 341 -21.27 -15.08 40.21
CA ILE A 341 -21.87 -16.41 39.99
C ILE A 341 -23.40 -16.39 39.79
N CYS A 342 -23.96 -15.25 39.33
CA CYS A 342 -25.39 -15.06 39.07
C CYS A 342 -26.31 -15.35 40.27
N TYR A 343 -25.77 -15.18 41.49
CA TYR A 343 -26.46 -15.55 42.73
C TYR A 343 -27.60 -14.59 43.10
N GLN A 344 -27.53 -13.33 42.68
CA GLN A 344 -28.49 -12.30 43.08
C GLN A 344 -29.63 -12.19 42.08
N CYS A 345 -30.85 -11.95 42.57
CA CYS A 345 -31.97 -11.60 41.70
C CYS A 345 -31.90 -10.11 41.32
N ASP A 346 -32.10 -9.79 40.05
CA ASP A 346 -32.20 -8.42 39.56
C ASP A 346 -33.59 -7.81 39.82
N THR A 347 -33.96 -7.74 41.09
CA THR A 347 -35.31 -7.31 41.55
C THR A 347 -35.67 -5.87 41.15
N TYR A 348 -34.67 -5.01 40.96
CA TYR A 348 -34.85 -3.62 40.55
C TYR A 348 -34.64 -3.39 39.05
N GLY A 349 -34.26 -4.43 38.29
CA GLY A 349 -34.08 -4.34 36.84
C GLY A 349 -32.87 -3.50 36.41
N GLU A 350 -31.76 -3.57 37.14
CA GLU A 350 -30.52 -2.84 36.82
C GLU A 350 -29.84 -3.36 35.54
N ILE A 351 -29.89 -4.68 35.31
CA ILE A 351 -29.25 -5.35 34.18
C ILE A 351 -30.29 -5.69 33.10
N TRP A 352 -31.47 -6.13 33.54
CA TRP A 352 -32.52 -6.66 32.66
C TRP A 352 -33.67 -5.68 32.39
N GLY A 353 -33.74 -4.56 33.12
CA GLY A 353 -34.85 -3.62 33.05
C GLY A 353 -36.01 -4.02 33.96
N ILE A 354 -36.87 -3.05 34.28
CA ILE A 354 -38.01 -3.25 35.19
C ILE A 354 -39.03 -4.19 34.53
N PHE A 355 -39.40 -5.27 35.21
CA PHE A 355 -40.61 -6.02 34.89
C PHE A 355 -41.79 -5.05 34.89
N LYS A 356 -42.39 -4.75 33.73
CA LYS A 356 -43.67 -4.03 33.67
C LYS A 356 -44.66 -4.79 34.56
N LYS A 357 -44.99 -4.20 35.71
CA LYS A 357 -45.94 -4.70 36.70
C LYS A 357 -47.12 -5.42 36.03
N ILE A 358 -47.20 -6.73 36.22
CA ILE A 358 -48.49 -7.41 36.17
C ILE A 358 -49.26 -6.89 37.39
N TYR A 359 -50.36 -6.20 37.13
CA TYR A 359 -51.26 -5.67 38.16
C TYR A 359 -51.72 -6.80 39.09
N PHE A 360 -51.37 -6.70 40.37
CA PHE A 360 -52.07 -7.40 41.45
C PHE A 360 -53.49 -6.81 41.53
N LEU A 361 -54.47 -7.46 40.89
CA LEU A 361 -55.88 -7.24 41.19
C LEU A 361 -56.17 -7.84 42.57
N LYS A 362 -56.10 -6.99 43.60
CA LYS A 362 -56.83 -7.20 44.85
C LYS A 362 -58.32 -7.03 44.54
N SER A 363 -59.05 -8.11 44.26
CA SER A 363 -60.50 -8.13 44.38
C SER A 363 -60.86 -8.45 45.84
N LYS A 364 -61.26 -7.41 46.57
CA LYS A 364 -62.04 -7.52 47.81
C LYS A 364 -63.49 -7.26 47.42
N LEU A 365 -64.36 -8.25 47.54
CA LEU A 365 -65.83 -8.19 47.70
C LEU A 365 -66.40 -9.60 47.45
N ILE A 366 -66.64 -10.37 48.51
CA ILE A 366 -67.96 -10.58 49.14
C ILE A 366 -67.73 -10.52 50.65
#